data_AF-A0A1X2IK20-F1
#
_entry.id   AF-A0A1X2IK20-F1
#
_cell.length_a   1.000
_cell.length_b   1.000
_cell.length_c   1.000
_cell.angle_alpha   90.00
_cell.angle_beta   90.00
_cell.angle_gamma   90.00
#
_symmetry.space_group_name_H-M   'P 1'
#
loop_
_entity.id
_entity.type
_entity.pdbx_description
1 polymer ?
#
loop_
_entity_poly.entity_id
_entity_poly.type
_entity_poly.pdbx_seq_one_letter_code
_entity_poly.pdbx_strand_id
1 'polypeptide(L)'
;MLSSRKRENAYVLPKGDCLMEPETERYEDAAFRVLMESGIKANNLSRRIAVYTDANKRGKIVGHHAMFECTSFTLLQPPADFDRTRVWVAYDVALRATEDRHCRLWH
;
A
#
# COMPACT_ATOMS: atom_id res chain seq x y z
N MET A 1 -2.97 -6.75 -5.62
CA MET A 1 -3.09 -5.33 -6.04
C MET A 1 -4.55 -4.92 -6.11
N LEU A 2 -4.82 -3.62 -6.22
CA LEU A 2 -6.16 -3.03 -6.28
C LEU A 2 -6.31 -2.14 -7.53
N SER A 3 -7.47 -2.12 -8.16
CA SER A 3 -7.76 -1.17 -9.24
C SER A 3 -7.59 0.27 -8.74
N SER A 4 -7.05 1.15 -9.58
CA SER A 4 -6.81 2.55 -9.23
C SER A 4 -8.10 3.35 -9.28
N ARG A 5 -8.34 4.17 -8.25
CA ARG A 5 -9.45 5.15 -8.27
C ARG A 5 -9.20 6.34 -9.21
N LYS A 6 -7.94 6.57 -9.62
CA LYS A 6 -7.52 7.78 -10.37
C LYS A 6 -7.22 7.51 -11.85
N ARG A 7 -6.95 6.26 -12.20
CA ARG A 7 -6.50 5.87 -13.53
C ARG A 7 -7.24 4.61 -13.94
N GLU A 8 -7.94 4.68 -15.05
CA GLU A 8 -8.61 3.52 -15.64
C GLU A 8 -7.57 2.45 -16.01
N ASN A 9 -7.92 1.17 -15.85
CA ASN A 9 -7.07 0.02 -16.17
C ASN A 9 -5.69 -0.03 -15.47
N ALA A 10 -5.49 0.77 -14.41
CA ALA A 10 -4.27 0.74 -13.62
C ALA A 10 -4.48 -0.01 -12.30
N TYR A 11 -3.45 -0.73 -11.85
CA TYR A 11 -3.44 -1.39 -10.55
C TYR A 11 -2.39 -0.77 -9.64
N VAL A 12 -2.69 -0.70 -8.34
CA VAL A 12 -1.79 -0.17 -7.32
C VAL A 12 -1.69 -1.11 -6.13
N LEU A 13 -0.59 -1.00 -5.39
CA LEU A 13 -0.49 -1.60 -4.07
C LEU A 13 -1.53 -0.97 -3.12
N PRO A 14 -2.14 -1.75 -2.21
CA PRO A 14 -2.86 -1.20 -1.07
C PRO A 14 -1.95 -0.22 -0.31
N LYS A 15 -2.43 1.01 -0.13
CA LYS A 15 -1.73 2.05 0.61
C LYS A 15 -2.75 2.97 1.26
N GLY A 16 -2.39 3.53 2.40
CA GLY A 16 -3.17 4.52 3.12
C GLY A 16 -2.28 5.29 4.07
N ASP A 17 -2.80 6.43 4.53
CA ASP A 17 -2.10 7.29 5.47
C ASP A 17 -2.29 6.76 6.91
N CYS A 18 -1.38 7.13 7.80
CA CYS A 18 -1.62 7.00 9.24
C CYS A 18 -2.67 8.05 9.64
N LEU A 19 -3.74 7.62 10.29
CA LEU A 19 -4.95 8.39 10.60
C LEU A 19 -4.91 9.08 11.96
N MET A 20 -3.88 8.88 12.78
CA MET A 20 -3.73 9.59 14.06
C MET A 20 -2.59 10.61 14.01
N GLU A 21 -2.61 11.55 14.97
CA GLU A 21 -1.47 12.42 15.28
C GLU A 21 -0.15 11.62 15.20
N PRO A 22 0.92 12.15 14.58
CA PRO A 22 2.13 11.43 14.14
C PRO A 22 2.81 10.51 15.18
N GLU A 23 2.42 10.62 16.45
CA GLU A 23 3.03 9.94 17.58
C GLU A 23 2.23 8.71 18.08
N THR A 24 1.03 8.45 17.56
CA THR A 24 0.15 7.42 18.17
C THR A 24 -0.20 6.22 17.29
N GLU A 25 -0.24 6.32 15.95
CA GLU A 25 -0.43 5.15 15.09
C GLU A 25 0.91 4.68 14.52
N ARG A 26 1.26 3.40 14.75
CA ARG A 26 2.45 2.80 14.14
C ARG A 26 2.14 2.42 12.70
N TYR A 27 3.17 2.41 11.85
CA TYR A 27 3.04 1.99 10.46
C TYR A 27 2.39 0.61 10.29
N GLU A 28 2.66 -0.31 11.22
CA GLU A 28 2.08 -1.64 11.25
C GLU A 28 0.56 -1.59 11.43
N ASP A 29 0.08 -0.76 12.36
CA ASP A 29 -1.35 -0.63 12.67
C ASP A 29 -2.11 -0.05 11.46
N ALA A 30 -1.53 0.97 10.81
CA ALA A 30 -2.04 1.52 9.57
C ALA A 30 -2.06 0.49 8.43
N ALA A 31 -0.99 -0.32 8.29
CA ALA A 31 -0.92 -1.37 7.28
C ALA A 31 -1.97 -2.46 7.47
N PHE A 32 -2.22 -2.90 8.71
CA PHE A 32 -3.30 -3.85 9.03
C PHE A 32 -4.67 -3.29 8.62
N ARG A 33 -4.95 -2.03 8.96
CA ARG A 33 -6.20 -1.35 8.60
C ARG A 33 -6.36 -1.25 7.08
N VAL A 34 -5.33 -0.81 6.35
CA VAL A 34 -5.37 -0.70 4.88
C VAL A 34 -5.64 -2.06 4.22
N LEU A 35 -5.04 -3.14 4.72
CA LEU A 35 -5.32 -4.48 4.22
C LEU A 35 -6.76 -4.90 4.52
N MET A 36 -7.24 -4.61 5.73
CA MET A 36 -8.62 -4.90 6.15
C MET A 36 -9.66 -4.16 5.29
N GLU A 37 -9.46 -2.87 5.04
CA GLU A 37 -10.25 -2.05 4.10
C GLU A 37 -10.21 -2.63 2.66
N SER A 38 -9.15 -3.37 2.32
CA SER A 38 -8.97 -4.07 1.04
C SER A 38 -9.56 -5.49 1.04
N GLY A 39 -10.31 -5.86 2.09
CA GLY A 39 -10.89 -7.18 2.29
C GLY A 39 -9.86 -8.27 2.57
N ILE A 40 -8.68 -7.92 3.09
CA ILE A 40 -7.60 -8.85 3.43
C ILE A 40 -7.38 -8.78 4.95
N LYS A 41 -7.73 -9.84 5.66
CA LYS A 41 -7.39 -9.96 7.08
C LYS A 41 -5.98 -10.53 7.20
N ALA A 42 -4.99 -9.66 7.39
CA ALA A 42 -3.64 -10.10 7.69
C ALA A 42 -3.58 -10.70 9.10
N ASN A 43 -3.01 -11.91 9.23
CA ASN A 43 -2.76 -12.51 10.53
C ASN A 43 -1.46 -11.97 11.14
N ASN A 44 -0.50 -11.65 10.27
CA ASN A 44 0.77 -11.03 10.64
C ASN A 44 1.37 -10.23 9.46
N LEU A 45 2.16 -9.21 9.77
CA LEU A 45 3.07 -8.55 8.84
C LEU A 45 4.47 -9.11 9.08
N SER A 46 4.95 -9.93 8.15
CA SER A 46 6.13 -10.78 8.34
C SER A 46 7.41 -9.96 8.51
N ARG A 47 7.53 -8.83 7.81
CA ARG A 47 8.65 -7.89 7.92
C ARG A 47 8.34 -6.56 7.26
N ARG A 48 9.02 -5.50 7.71
CA ARG A 48 9.14 -4.23 6.97
C ARG A 48 10.21 -4.41 5.89
N ILE A 49 9.83 -4.26 4.62
CA ILE A 49 10.71 -4.52 3.46
C ILE A 49 11.27 -3.25 2.82
N ALA A 50 10.66 -2.10 3.07
CA ALA A 50 11.19 -0.82 2.60
C ALA A 50 10.72 0.34 3.48
N VAL A 51 11.52 1.40 3.51
CA VAL A 51 11.13 2.74 3.96
C VAL A 51 11.57 3.71 2.87
N TYR A 52 10.68 4.59 2.44
CA TYR A 52 11.00 5.60 1.43
C TYR A 52 10.28 6.90 1.74
N THR A 53 10.77 7.99 1.14
CA THR A 53 10.19 9.32 1.29
C THR A 53 9.76 9.87 -0.06
N ASP A 54 8.61 10.53 -0.07
CA ASP A 54 8.18 11.32 -1.22
C ASP A 54 8.63 12.77 -1.01
N ALA A 55 9.20 13.37 -2.05
CA ALA A 55 9.57 14.78 -2.06
C ALA A 55 8.79 15.54 -3.14
N ASN A 56 8.43 16.79 -2.85
CA ASN A 56 7.82 17.65 -3.85
C ASN A 56 8.86 18.14 -4.88
N LYS A 57 8.40 18.87 -5.92
CA LYS A 57 9.29 19.43 -6.97
C LYS A 57 10.39 20.37 -6.46
N ARG A 58 10.28 20.84 -5.22
CA ARG A 58 11.26 21.72 -4.55
C ARG A 58 12.22 20.93 -3.63
N GLY A 59 12.16 19.61 -3.63
CA GLY A 59 13.00 18.74 -2.80
C GLY A 59 12.57 18.65 -1.33
N LYS A 60 11.46 19.27 -0.92
CA LYS A 60 10.94 19.14 0.45
C LYS A 60 10.23 17.80 0.59
N ILE A 61 10.58 17.03 1.63
CA ILE A 61 9.89 15.80 1.99
C ILE A 61 8.43 16.12 2.34
N VAL A 62 7.51 15.39 1.72
CA VAL A 62 6.05 15.51 1.89
C VAL A 62 5.41 14.22 2.39
N GLY A 63 6.14 13.11 2.45
CA GLY A 63 5.64 11.84 2.95
C GLY A 63 6.76 10.91 3.38
N HIS A 64 6.51 10.16 4.44
CA HIS A 64 7.30 9.01 4.86
C HIS A 64 6.45 7.76 4.70
N HIS A 65 7.01 6.73 4.08
CA HIS A 65 6.29 5.52 3.74
C HIS A 65 7.05 4.31 4.26
N ALA A 66 6.32 3.33 4.78
CA ALA A 66 6.82 2.01 5.09
C ALA A 66 6.08 0.97 4.24
N MET A 67 6.81 -0.01 3.72
CA MET A 67 6.25 -1.15 2.99
C MET A 67 6.48 -2.42 3.80
N PHE A 68 5.47 -3.29 3.82
CA PHE A 68 5.47 -4.52 4.58
C PHE A 68 5.22 -5.72 3.67
N GLU A 69 5.87 -6.83 4.01
CA GLU A 69 5.54 -8.13 3.47
C GLU A 69 4.46 -8.78 4.33
N CYS A 70 3.43 -9.34 3.69
CA CYS A 70 2.37 -10.10 4.35
C CYS A 70 2.26 -11.47 3.68
N THR A 71 2.70 -12.51 4.38
CA THR A 71 2.67 -13.89 3.88
C THR A 71 1.54 -14.73 4.48
N SER A 72 0.92 -14.26 5.57
CA SER A 72 -0.17 -14.95 6.25
C SER A 72 -1.40 -14.06 6.34
N PHE A 73 -2.43 -14.40 5.56
CA PHE A 73 -3.67 -13.65 5.48
C PHE A 73 -4.86 -14.54 5.13
N THR A 74 -6.05 -14.05 5.44
CA THR A 74 -7.32 -14.61 5.00
C THR A 74 -8.02 -13.62 4.07
N LEU A 75 -8.55 -14.12 2.96
CA LEU A 75 -9.39 -13.33 2.08
C LEU A 75 -10.79 -13.22 2.67
N LEU A 76 -11.23 -12.00 2.87
CA LEU A 76 -12.61 -11.73 3.24
C LEU A 76 -13.46 -11.54 1.98
N GLN A 77 -14.76 -11.75 2.15
CA GLN A 77 -15.72 -11.24 1.17
C GLN A 77 -15.56 -9.71 1.11
N PRO A 78 -15.54 -9.13 -0.10
CA PRO A 78 -15.50 -7.68 -0.24
C PRO A 78 -16.68 -7.05 0.53
N PRO A 79 -16.45 -5.99 1.32
CA PRO A 79 -17.52 -5.16 1.85
C PRO A 79 -18.46 -4.69 0.74
N ALA A 80 -19.75 -4.48 1.06
CA ALA A 80 -20.75 -4.07 0.06
C ALA A 80 -20.42 -2.73 -0.62
N ASP A 81 -19.66 -1.87 0.06
CA ASP A 81 -19.16 -0.58 -0.37
C ASP A 81 -17.75 -0.62 -0.99
N PHE A 82 -17.17 -1.83 -1.17
CA PHE A 82 -15.86 -1.97 -1.75
C PHE A 82 -15.89 -1.71 -3.27
N ASP A 83 -15.52 -0.50 -3.64
CA ASP A 83 -15.57 0.04 -5.00
C ASP A 83 -14.36 -0.34 -5.88
N ARG A 84 -13.47 -1.22 -5.39
CA ARG A 84 -12.21 -1.56 -6.06
C ARG A 84 -12.12 -3.04 -6.39
N THR A 85 -11.50 -3.35 -7.52
CA THR A 85 -11.21 -4.74 -7.90
C THR A 85 -9.88 -5.14 -7.30
N ARG A 86 -9.88 -6.23 -6.50
CA ARG A 86 -8.64 -6.86 -6.02
C ARG A 86 -8.19 -7.92 -7.02
N VAL A 87 -6.91 -7.86 -7.41
CA VAL A 87 -6.28 -8.83 -8.32
C VAL A 87 -5.00 -9.40 -7.73
N TRP A 88 -4.77 -10.67 -7.95
CA TRP A 88 -3.48 -11.33 -7.70
C TRP A 88 -2.71 -11.38 -9.01
N VAL A 89 -1.46 -10.94 -8.98
CA VAL A 89 -0.61 -10.87 -10.17
C VAL A 89 0.78 -11.38 -9.82
N ALA A 90 1.51 -11.86 -10.82
CA ALA A 90 2.91 -12.20 -10.69
C ALA A 90 3.76 -10.95 -10.36
N TYR A 91 4.94 -11.19 -9.78
CA TYR A 91 5.82 -10.13 -9.30
C TYR A 91 6.23 -9.14 -10.40
N ASP A 92 6.56 -9.64 -11.59
CA ASP A 92 6.95 -8.84 -12.76
C ASP A 92 5.82 -7.90 -13.23
N VAL A 93 4.57 -8.38 -13.20
CA VAL A 93 3.39 -7.58 -13.51
C VAL A 93 3.19 -6.50 -12.45
N ALA A 94 3.35 -6.85 -11.17
CA ALA A 94 3.26 -5.88 -10.07
C ALA A 94 4.34 -4.81 -10.19
N LEU A 95 5.58 -5.21 -10.51
CA LEU A 95 6.72 -4.31 -10.67
C LEU A 95 6.42 -3.26 -11.74
N ARG A 96 6.06 -3.69 -12.96
CA ARG A 96 5.71 -2.79 -14.07
C ARG A 96 4.56 -1.84 -13.72
N ALA A 97 3.54 -2.35 -13.01
CA ALA A 97 2.41 -1.51 -12.57
C ALA A 97 2.82 -0.45 -11.53
N THR A 98 3.91 -0.68 -10.79
CA THR A 98 4.43 0.28 -9.79
C THR A 98 5.53 1.20 -10.31
N GLU A 99 6.21 0.86 -11.41
CA GLU A 99 7.28 1.65 -12.04
C GLU A 99 6.80 2.98 -12.63
N ASP A 100 5.52 3.09 -12.99
CA ASP A 100 4.93 4.33 -13.52
C ASP A 100 4.79 5.45 -12.45
N ARG A 101 5.32 5.20 -11.25
CA ARG A 101 5.64 6.24 -10.26
C ARG A 101 7.14 6.45 -10.26
N HIS A 102 7.56 7.72 -10.34
CA HIS A 102 8.91 8.17 -10.04
C HIS A 102 9.25 7.88 -8.55
N CYS A 103 9.44 6.61 -8.17
CA CYS A 103 10.05 6.23 -6.92
C CYS A 103 11.56 6.43 -7.08
N ARG A 104 12.05 7.65 -6.80
CA ARG A 104 13.50 7.88 -6.68
C ARG A 104 13.94 7.27 -5.35
N LEU A 105 14.34 6.00 -5.39
CA LEU A 105 15.09 5.37 -4.30
C LEU A 105 16.45 6.06 -4.23
N TRP A 106 16.73 6.74 -3.13
CA TRP A 106 18.07 7.25 -2.83
C TRP A 106 18.86 6.11 -2.18
N HIS A 107 19.98 5.72 -2.81
CA HIS A 107 21.02 4.88 -2.22
C HIS A 107 22.00 5.74 -1.43
#